data_AF-A0A7X0SCG6-F1
#
_entry.id   AF-A0A7X0SCG6-F1
#
_cell.length_a   1.000
_cell.length_b   1.000
_cell.length_c   1.000
_cell.angle_alpha   90.00
_cell.angle_beta   90.00
_cell.angle_gamma   90.00
#
_symmetry.space_group_name_H-M   'P 1'
#
loop_
_entity.id
_entity.type
_entity.pdbx_description
1 polymer ?
#
loop_
_entity_poly.entity_id
_entity_poly.type
_entity_poly.pdbx_seq_one_letter_code
_entity_poly.pdbx_strand_id
1 'polypeptide(L)' 'MEKWEYVSIKVETKGFQGGILEIEDFDSEINKLGEEGWELVSCFSTNKGYGESREIISVFKRRK' A
#
# COMPACT_ATOMS: atom_id res chain seq x y z
N MET A 1 -23.49 -2.51 16.40
CA MET A 1 -22.63 -3.05 15.32
C MET A 1 -21.36 -2.24 15.29
N GLU A 2 -20.21 -2.90 15.14
CA GLU A 2 -18.94 -2.21 14.95
C GLU A 2 -18.94 -1.50 13.59
N LYS A 3 -18.41 -0.27 13.56
CA LYS A 3 -18.22 0.52 12.35
C LYS A 3 -16.74 0.60 12.03
N TRP A 4 -16.43 0.64 10.75
CA TRP A 4 -15.07 0.65 10.24
C TRP A 4 -14.86 1.85 9.34
N GLU A 5 -13.65 2.41 9.40
CA GLU A 5 -13.13 3.36 8.44
C GLU A 5 -12.01 2.67 7.63
N TYR A 6 -11.89 3.01 6.35
CA TYR A 6 -10.90 2.43 5.45
C TYR A 6 -10.11 3.53 4.75
N VAL A 7 -8.83 3.26 4.53
CA VAL A 7 -7.94 4.10 3.73
C VAL A 7 -7.09 3.22 2.82
N SER A 8 -6.65 3.77 1.69
CA SER A 8 -5.73 3.09 0.78
C SER A 8 -4.57 4.01 0.44
N ILE A 9 -3.36 3.47 0.48
CA ILE A 9 -2.16 4.14 -0.02
C ILE A 9 -1.71 3.48 -1.30
N LYS A 10 -1.08 4.28 -2.15
CA LYS A 10 -0.48 3.85 -3.40
C LYS A 10 0.98 4.24 -3.38
N VAL A 11 1.85 3.28 -3.66
CA VAL A 11 3.29 3.49 -3.79
C VAL A 11 3.72 3.10 -5.20
N GLU A 12 4.34 4.04 -5.92
CA GLU A 12 4.87 3.77 -7.24
C GLU A 12 6.18 2.99 -7.14
N THR A 13 6.33 1.95 -7.95
CA THR A 13 7.61 1.24 -8.07
C THR A 13 8.56 2.04 -8.95
N LYS A 14 9.81 2.20 -8.51
CA LYS A 14 10.89 2.89 -9.24
C LYS A 14 11.57 1.93 -10.24
N GLY A 15 12.53 2.44 -11.01
CA GLY A 15 13.34 1.68 -11.99
C GLY A 15 12.95 1.96 -13.45
N PHE A 16 13.88 1.72 -14.37
CA PHE A 16 13.74 2.07 -15.80
C PHE A 16 12.57 1.34 -16.51
N GLN A 17 12.17 0.17 -16.00
CA GLN A 17 11.00 -0.61 -16.46
C GLN A 17 9.88 -0.69 -15.41
N GLY A 18 9.96 0.10 -14.33
CA GLY A 18 9.15 -0.12 -13.13
C GLY A 18 9.52 -1.42 -12.40
N GLY A 19 8.77 -1.77 -11.35
CA GLY A 19 8.89 -3.03 -10.64
C GLY A 19 9.85 -3.07 -9.45
N ILE A 20 10.70 -2.07 -9.22
CA ILE A 20 11.51 -1.99 -8.00
C ILE A 20 10.75 -1.20 -6.94
N LEU A 21 10.22 -1.89 -5.95
CA LEU A 21 9.67 -1.26 -4.75
C LEU A 21 10.84 -0.85 -3.85
N GLU A 22 10.89 0.42 -3.44
CA GLU A 22 11.73 0.79 -2.30
C GLU A 22 11.04 0.33 -1.02
N ILE A 23 11.58 -0.72 -0.42
CA ILE A 23 11.07 -1.33 0.82
C ILE A 23 11.21 -0.38 2.00
N GLU A 24 12.28 0.39 2.13
CA GLU A 24 12.47 1.29 3.27
C GLU A 24 11.45 2.43 3.25
N ASP A 25 11.19 3.02 2.08
CA ASP A 25 10.15 4.03 1.89
C ASP A 25 8.76 3.41 2.16
N PHE A 26 8.50 2.21 1.63
CA PHE A 26 7.21 1.54 1.80
C PHE A 26 6.93 1.18 3.27
N ASP A 27 7.91 0.61 3.96
CA ASP A 27 7.83 0.24 5.37
C ASP A 27 7.60 1.48 6.24
N SER A 28 8.28 2.60 5.93
CA SER A 28 8.06 3.88 6.62
C SER A 28 6.61 4.36 6.52
N GLU A 29 5.99 4.27 5.34
CA GLU A 29 4.60 4.71 5.14
C GLU A 29 3.59 3.80 5.85
N ILE A 30 3.75 2.48 5.77
CA ILE A 30 2.81 1.55 6.44
C ILE A 30 2.97 1.58 7.96
N ASN A 31 4.17 1.84 8.48
CA ASN A 31 4.41 1.98 9.92
C ASN A 31 3.75 3.25 10.48
N LYS A 32 3.79 4.39 9.77
CA LYS A 32 3.07 5.61 10.17
C LYS A 32 1.57 5.35 10.36
N LEU A 33 0.96 4.61 9.43
CA LEU A 33 -0.44 4.22 9.54
C LEU A 33 -0.68 3.26 10.72
N GLY A 34 0.23 2.32 10.95
CA GLY A 34 0.20 1.45 12.13
C GLY A 34 0.23 2.24 13.45
N GLU A 35 1.08 3.25 13.55
CA GLU A 35 1.18 4.16 14.71
C GLU A 35 -0.11 4.98 14.92
N GLU A 36 -0.81 5.33 13.84
CA GLU A 36 -2.12 5.99 13.87
C GLU A 36 -3.29 5.03 14.22
N GLY A 37 -3.02 3.74 14.42
CA GLY A 37 -4.02 2.73 14.77
C GLY A 37 -4.74 2.09 13.58
N TRP A 38 -4.18 2.21 12.37
CA TRP A 38 -4.68 1.51 11.19
C TRP A 38 -4.11 0.09 11.10
N GLU A 39 -4.95 -0.88 10.73
CA GLU A 39 -4.58 -2.27 10.51
C GLU A 39 -4.49 -2.53 9.00
N LEU A 40 -3.34 -3.02 8.51
CA LEU A 40 -3.16 -3.45 7.13
C LEU A 40 -3.99 -4.72 6.87
N VAL A 41 -4.88 -4.68 5.88
CA VAL A 41 -5.78 -5.80 5.56
C VAL A 41 -5.61 -6.38 4.16
N SER A 42 -4.97 -5.65 3.26
CA SER A 42 -4.68 -6.13 1.90
C SER A 42 -3.50 -5.36 1.32
N CYS A 43 -2.64 -6.04 0.57
CA CYS A 43 -1.56 -5.44 -0.21
C CYS A 43 -1.47 -6.18 -1.55
N PHE A 44 -1.51 -5.46 -2.67
CA PHE A 44 -1.45 -6.03 -4.00
C PHE A 44 -0.81 -5.06 -5.00
N SER A 45 -0.19 -5.61 -6.04
CA SER A 45 0.35 -4.82 -7.15
C SER A 45 -0.70 -4.59 -8.23
N THR A 46 -0.60 -3.46 -8.93
CA THR A 46 -1.31 -3.26 -10.20
C THR A 46 -0.34 -3.48 -11.36
N ASN A 47 -0.82 -4.20 -12.38
CA ASN A 47 -0.08 -4.41 -13.62
C ASN A 47 -0.54 -3.36 -14.64
N LYS A 48 0.40 -2.61 -15.22
CA LYS A 48 0.19 -2.08 -16.57
C LYS A 48 0.26 -3.27 -17.53
N GLY A 49 -0.59 -3.28 -18.56
CA GLY A 49 -0.61 -4.36 -19.56
C GLY A 49 0.80 -4.70 -20.07
N TYR A 50 1.00 -5.94 -20.51
CA TYR A 50 2.30 -6.57 -20.85
C TYR A 50 3.21 -6.96 -19.67
N GLY A 51 2.70 -7.02 -18.44
CA GLY A 51 3.40 -7.66 -17.32
C GLY A 51 4.30 -6.75 -16.49
N GLU A 52 4.27 -5.44 -16.73
CA GLU A 52 4.97 -4.45 -15.89
C GLU A 52 4.09 -4.08 -14.69
N SER A 53 4.51 -4.47 -13.48
CA SER A 53 3.90 -3.95 -12.24
C SER A 53 4.38 -2.52 -12.01
N ARG A 54 3.44 -1.58 -11.82
CA ARG A 54 3.77 -0.14 -11.71
C ARG A 54 3.50 0.44 -10.33
N GLU A 55 2.55 -0.11 -9.59
CA GLU A 55 2.12 0.43 -8.31
C GLU A 55 1.81 -0.69 -7.32
N ILE A 56 2.08 -0.44 -6.05
CA ILE A 56 1.62 -1.23 -4.92
C ILE A 56 0.49 -0.48 -4.24
N ILE A 57 -0.63 -1.16 -4.03
CA ILE A 57 -1.78 -0.64 -3.30
C ILE A 57 -1.90 -1.41 -1.99
N SER A 58 -1.92 -0.67 -0.88
CA SER A 58 -2.17 -1.22 0.45
C SER A 58 -3.45 -0.63 1.03
N VAL A 59 -4.32 -1.49 1.53
CA VAL A 59 -5.62 -1.14 2.12
C VAL A 59 -5.57 -1.39 3.62
N PHE A 60 -6.04 -0.40 4.37
CA PHE A 60 -6.09 -0.44 5.81
C PHE A 60 -7.51 -0.24 6.33
N LYS A 61 -7.78 -0.72 7.53
CA LYS A 61 -9.02 -0.45 8.27
C LYS A 61 -8.70 0.04 9.69
N ARG A 62 -9.60 0.82 10.29
CA ARG A 62 -9.61 1.09 11.73
C ARG A 62 -11.04 1.14 12.25
N ARG A 63 -11.22 0.89 13.54
CA ARG A 63 -12.53 1.01 14.20
C ARG A 63 -12.95 2.48 14.24
N LYS A 64 -14.23 2.74 13.97
CA LYS A 64 -14.86 4.06 14.08
C LYS A 64 -15.65 4.20 15.38
#